data_AF-A0A0Q2MTF9-F1
#
_entry.id   AF-A0A0Q2MTF9-F1
#
_cell.length_a   1.000
_cell.length_b   1.000
_cell.length_c   1.000
_cell.angle_alpha   90.00
_cell.angle_beta   90.00
_cell.angle_gamma   90.00
#
_symmetry.space_group_name_H-M   'P 1'
#
loop_
_entity.id
_entity.type
_entity.pdbx_description
1 polymer ?
#
loop_
_entity_poly.entity_id
_entity_poly.type
_entity_poly.pdbx_seq_one_letter_code
_entity_poly.pdbx_strand_id
1 'polypeptide(L)'
;MRYVKLPKENTYAFLERLKEWGKLYAPVKISEKFYDFREIDDVKKVEFHYNRTIMPPKKFFFLPREKLFEFNIRKAEYREVVEEVEPFVLFGLHACDIFGLKILDTIYLDELPDKYYKVRREKGIIIGISCMPDEYCFCNLRETDFADDGFDLFLHELPDGWLVRVGTPTGHRIVDKNIKLFEEVSTEDICNFREFENKRSKAFKYHEDWSNLRYLLELEMEHPMWEEQAAICLACGNCNTTCPTCRCYEVQDIVNLDGNTGYRERRWDSCQLRSHGLVAGNHNFRPTKKSRFMNRYLCKNSYNEKLGISYCVGCGRCTYFCPAGISFVKNLRTIMGLEEKSCPSEISEEIPKRGFAYATEIRGEDI
;
A
#
# COMPACT_ATOMS: atom_id res chain seq x y z
N MET A 1 -6.01 -23.34 10.01
CA MET A 1 -5.42 -23.09 8.68
C MET A 1 -5.12 -24.44 8.05
N ARG A 2 -5.52 -24.67 6.80
CA ARG A 2 -5.20 -25.91 6.05
C ARG A 2 -3.99 -25.66 5.16
N TYR A 3 -3.18 -26.70 4.96
CA TYR A 3 -2.02 -26.68 4.07
C TYR A 3 -2.20 -27.74 2.98
N VAL A 4 -1.92 -27.39 1.73
CA VAL A 4 -1.93 -28.30 0.58
C VAL A 4 -0.75 -27.97 -0.32
N LYS A 5 -0.28 -28.94 -1.11
CA LYS A 5 0.73 -28.72 -2.15
C LYS A 5 0.04 -28.53 -3.50
N LEU A 6 0.47 -27.55 -4.28
CA LEU A 6 0.10 -27.39 -5.68
C LEU A 6 1.33 -27.72 -6.54
N PRO A 7 1.39 -28.89 -7.20
CA PRO A 7 2.48 -29.25 -8.11
C PRO A 7 2.64 -28.23 -9.24
N LYS A 8 3.88 -28.02 -9.68
CA LYS A 8 4.22 -27.00 -10.68
C LYS A 8 3.42 -27.16 -11.98
N GLU A 9 3.26 -28.39 -12.45
CA GLU A 9 2.49 -28.77 -13.64
C GLU A 9 1.00 -28.39 -13.55
N ASN A 10 0.45 -28.33 -12.34
CA ASN A 10 -0.95 -27.98 -12.09
C ASN A 10 -1.17 -26.47 -11.93
N THR A 11 -0.11 -25.66 -11.87
CA THR A 11 -0.20 -24.22 -11.60
C THR A 11 -1.09 -23.50 -12.61
N TYR A 12 -0.86 -23.67 -13.91
CA TYR A 12 -1.67 -23.00 -14.95
C TYR A 12 -3.10 -23.53 -14.99
N ALA A 13 -3.29 -24.84 -14.80
CA ALA A 13 -4.62 -25.43 -14.71
C ALA A 13 -5.40 -24.84 -13.52
N PHE A 14 -4.75 -24.63 -12.38
CA PHE A 14 -5.36 -23.98 -11.23
C PHE A 14 -5.72 -22.52 -11.52
N LEU A 15 -4.84 -21.75 -12.16
CA LEU A 15 -5.16 -20.37 -12.55
C LEU A 15 -6.36 -20.29 -13.50
N GLU A 16 -6.51 -21.23 -14.44
CA GLU A 16 -7.71 -21.29 -15.29
C GLU A 16 -8.98 -21.56 -14.47
N ARG A 17 -8.90 -22.42 -13.44
CA ARG A 17 -10.03 -22.70 -12.54
C ARG A 17 -10.41 -21.49 -11.68
N LEU A 18 -9.49 -20.56 -11.41
CA LEU A 18 -9.81 -19.33 -10.69
C LEU A 18 -10.72 -18.40 -11.48
N LYS A 19 -10.73 -18.46 -12.82
CA LYS A 19 -11.65 -17.67 -13.65
C LYS A 19 -13.12 -18.02 -13.43
N GLU A 20 -13.42 -19.22 -12.91
CA GLU A 20 -14.77 -19.61 -12.52
C GLU A 20 -15.30 -18.83 -11.30
N TRP A 21 -14.42 -18.14 -10.57
CA TRP A 21 -14.75 -17.35 -9.37
C TRP A 21 -14.89 -15.85 -9.64
N GLY A 22 -14.63 -15.41 -10.88
CA GLY A 22 -14.66 -14.01 -11.27
C GLY A 22 -13.53 -13.66 -12.23
N LYS A 23 -13.45 -12.37 -12.60
CA LYS A 23 -12.34 -11.86 -13.43
C LYS A 23 -11.01 -12.08 -12.72
N LEU A 24 -10.07 -12.74 -13.39
CA LEU A 24 -8.73 -13.00 -12.84
C LEU A 24 -7.80 -11.83 -13.18
N TYR A 25 -7.27 -11.19 -12.15
CA TYR A 25 -6.22 -10.19 -12.25
C TYR A 25 -4.93 -10.74 -11.66
N ALA A 26 -3.83 -10.63 -12.38
CA ALA A 26 -2.52 -11.11 -11.93
C ALA A 26 -1.40 -10.18 -12.42
N PRO A 27 -0.21 -10.23 -11.80
CA PRO A 27 0.96 -9.51 -12.29
C PRO A 27 1.33 -9.99 -13.71
N VAL A 28 1.50 -9.04 -14.62
CA VAL A 28 2.07 -9.28 -15.95
C VAL A 28 3.20 -8.29 -16.21
N LYS A 29 4.17 -8.72 -17.01
CA LYS A 29 5.25 -7.85 -17.47
C LYS A 29 4.72 -6.91 -18.56
N ILE A 30 4.74 -5.60 -18.29
CA ILE A 30 4.23 -4.56 -19.21
C ILE A 30 5.35 -3.82 -19.94
N SER A 31 6.58 -3.92 -19.45
CA SER A 31 7.79 -3.43 -20.11
C SER A 31 9.01 -4.23 -19.64
N GLU A 32 10.21 -3.91 -20.12
CA GLU A 32 11.45 -4.55 -19.64
C GLU A 32 11.61 -4.49 -18.11
N LYS A 33 11.12 -3.42 -17.48
CA LYS A 33 11.35 -3.12 -16.06
C LYS A 33 10.08 -3.09 -15.20
N PHE A 34 8.89 -3.06 -15.80
CA PHE A 34 7.66 -2.81 -15.07
C PHE A 34 6.67 -3.96 -15.17
N TYR A 35 6.02 -4.20 -14.04
CA TYR A 35 4.89 -5.12 -13.90
C TYR A 35 3.64 -4.34 -13.53
N ASP A 36 2.48 -4.87 -13.88
CA ASP A 36 1.19 -4.34 -13.44
C ASP A 36 0.18 -5.46 -13.28
N PHE A 37 -0.79 -5.27 -12.40
CA PHE A 37 -1.93 -6.17 -12.33
C PHE A 37 -2.89 -5.87 -13.49
N ARG A 38 -3.06 -6.85 -14.37
CA ARG A 38 -3.92 -6.81 -15.56
C ARG A 38 -4.89 -8.00 -15.53
N GLU A 39 -6.00 -7.85 -16.23
CA GLU A 39 -6.93 -8.96 -16.46
C GLU A 39 -6.24 -10.03 -17.30
N ILE A 40 -6.48 -11.30 -16.97
CA ILE A 40 -5.77 -12.45 -17.52
C ILE A 40 -6.68 -13.24 -18.45
N ASP A 41 -6.48 -13.06 -19.76
CA ASP A 41 -7.09 -13.92 -20.77
C ASP A 41 -6.34 -15.24 -20.92
N ASP A 42 -5.00 -15.19 -20.88
CA ASP A 42 -4.10 -16.34 -20.99
C ASP A 42 -3.22 -16.43 -19.73
N VAL A 43 -3.41 -17.50 -18.95
CA VAL A 43 -2.71 -17.72 -17.68
C VAL A 43 -1.19 -17.86 -17.85
N LYS A 44 -0.69 -18.16 -19.05
CA LYS A 44 0.75 -18.24 -19.32
C LYS A 44 1.44 -16.88 -19.30
N LYS A 45 0.68 -15.78 -19.32
CA LYS A 45 1.21 -14.41 -19.18
C LYS A 45 1.44 -13.98 -17.73
N VAL A 46 1.02 -14.79 -16.76
CA VAL A 46 1.18 -14.49 -15.34
C VAL A 46 2.64 -14.59 -14.94
N GLU A 47 3.13 -13.54 -14.29
CA GLU A 47 4.50 -13.45 -13.79
C GLU A 47 4.55 -13.83 -12.31
N PHE A 48 5.11 -15.00 -12.01
CA PHE A 48 5.25 -15.49 -10.63
C PHE A 48 6.43 -14.83 -9.89
N HIS A 49 7.49 -14.48 -10.61
CA HIS A 49 8.70 -13.89 -10.04
C HIS A 49 8.78 -12.40 -10.41
N TYR A 50 8.13 -11.58 -9.61
CA TYR A 50 8.21 -10.13 -9.72
C TYR A 50 8.43 -9.52 -8.32
N ASN A 51 8.97 -8.29 -8.26
CA ASN A 51 9.19 -7.61 -6.97
C ASN A 51 8.10 -6.57 -6.67
N ARG A 52 7.63 -5.86 -7.71
CA ARG A 52 6.66 -4.78 -7.56
C ARG A 52 5.97 -4.43 -8.86
N THR A 53 4.72 -4.01 -8.72
CA THR A 53 3.92 -3.38 -9.78
C THR A 53 4.02 -1.85 -9.74
N ILE A 54 3.79 -1.21 -10.89
CA ILE A 54 3.75 0.26 -11.01
C ILE A 54 2.61 0.86 -10.17
N MET A 55 1.46 0.21 -10.14
CA MET A 55 0.35 0.55 -9.24
C MET A 55 0.10 -0.59 -8.27
N PRO A 56 -0.03 -0.30 -6.97
CA PRO A 56 -0.30 -1.34 -5.98
C PRO A 56 -1.72 -1.90 -6.12
N PRO A 57 -1.96 -3.12 -5.60
CA PRO A 57 -3.28 -3.77 -5.52
C PRO A 57 -4.43 -2.90 -4.99
N LYS A 58 -4.13 -1.86 -4.20
CA LYS A 58 -5.16 -0.95 -3.66
C LYS A 58 -6.07 -0.38 -4.76
N LYS A 59 -5.60 -0.25 -6.00
CA LYS A 59 -6.39 0.27 -7.13
C LYS A 59 -7.67 -0.51 -7.43
N PHE A 60 -7.77 -1.77 -6.99
CA PHE A 60 -8.97 -2.60 -7.15
C PHE A 60 -10.01 -2.38 -6.05
N PHE A 61 -9.63 -1.77 -4.92
CA PHE A 61 -10.51 -1.59 -3.77
C PHE A 61 -10.81 -0.11 -3.53
N PHE A 62 -9.81 0.74 -3.74
CA PHE A 62 -9.88 2.19 -3.67
C PHE A 62 -9.49 2.75 -5.03
N LEU A 63 -10.47 3.00 -5.89
CA LEU A 63 -10.22 3.35 -7.29
C LEU A 63 -9.47 4.70 -7.41
N PRO A 64 -8.61 4.87 -8.44
CA PRO A 64 -7.96 6.16 -8.71
C PRO A 64 -8.93 7.31 -8.91
N ARG A 65 -10.09 7.04 -9.50
CA ARG A 65 -11.22 7.95 -9.66
C ARG A 65 -12.50 7.15 -9.46
N GLU A 66 -13.42 7.71 -8.72
CA GLU A 66 -14.66 7.06 -8.34
C GLU A 66 -15.78 8.07 -8.28
N LYS A 67 -16.84 7.82 -9.04
CA LYS A 67 -18.06 8.62 -8.99
C LYS A 67 -18.83 8.28 -7.71
N LEU A 68 -19.17 9.30 -6.92
CA LEU A 68 -19.91 9.14 -5.66
C LEU A 68 -21.41 9.34 -5.85
N PHE A 69 -21.79 10.44 -6.50
CA PHE A 69 -23.19 10.71 -6.83
C PHE A 69 -23.29 11.62 -8.05
N GLU A 70 -24.43 11.54 -8.72
CA GLU A 70 -24.85 12.45 -9.77
C GLU A 70 -25.80 13.49 -9.18
N PHE A 71 -25.76 14.71 -9.70
CA PHE A 71 -26.63 15.78 -9.23
C PHE A 71 -27.26 16.55 -10.39
N ASN A 72 -28.43 17.11 -10.13
CA ASN A 72 -29.12 18.07 -10.99
C ASN A 72 -29.48 19.30 -10.16
N ILE A 73 -28.79 20.42 -10.42
CA ILE A 73 -28.95 21.67 -9.68
C ILE A 73 -30.33 22.28 -9.93
N ARG A 74 -30.86 22.20 -11.17
CA ARG A 74 -32.19 22.75 -11.50
C ARG A 74 -33.32 22.03 -10.81
N LYS A 75 -33.20 20.72 -10.64
CA LYS A 75 -34.20 19.88 -9.96
C LYS A 75 -33.98 19.77 -8.46
N ALA A 76 -32.84 20.24 -7.93
CA ALA A 76 -32.41 20.02 -6.55
C ALA A 76 -32.38 18.51 -6.18
N GLU A 77 -31.97 17.67 -7.13
CA GLU A 77 -31.93 16.22 -6.98
C GLU A 77 -30.48 15.72 -6.98
N TYR A 78 -30.22 14.68 -6.19
CA TYR A 78 -28.99 13.89 -6.31
C TYR A 78 -29.31 12.40 -6.26
N ARG A 79 -28.47 11.61 -6.93
CA ARG A 79 -28.55 10.15 -6.96
C ARG A 79 -27.17 9.57 -6.67
N GLU A 80 -27.09 8.80 -5.60
CA GLU A 80 -25.88 8.08 -5.25
C GLU A 80 -25.53 7.03 -6.31
N VAL A 81 -24.24 6.86 -6.60
CA VAL A 81 -23.73 5.91 -7.58
C VAL A 81 -22.81 4.92 -6.89
N VAL A 82 -23.38 3.86 -6.32
CA VAL A 82 -22.60 2.69 -5.89
C VAL A 82 -22.58 1.69 -7.02
N GLU A 83 -21.43 1.49 -7.65
CA GLU A 83 -21.27 0.54 -8.74
C GLU A 83 -21.55 -0.90 -8.26
N GLU A 84 -22.26 -1.67 -9.09
CA GLU A 84 -22.35 -3.11 -8.88
C GLU A 84 -21.00 -3.74 -9.25
N VAL A 85 -20.34 -4.34 -8.27
CA VAL A 85 -19.01 -4.94 -8.43
C VAL A 85 -19.16 -6.43 -8.65
N GLU A 86 -18.74 -6.89 -9.83
CA GLU A 86 -18.62 -8.32 -10.12
C GLU A 86 -17.52 -8.96 -9.25
N PRO A 87 -17.68 -10.22 -8.82
CA PRO A 87 -16.60 -10.97 -8.18
C PRO A 87 -15.32 -10.97 -9.04
N PHE A 88 -14.17 -10.86 -8.39
CA PHE A 88 -12.87 -10.90 -9.04
C PHE A 88 -11.83 -11.59 -8.16
N VAL A 89 -10.83 -12.17 -8.79
CA VAL A 89 -9.69 -12.81 -8.14
C VAL A 89 -8.45 -11.97 -8.41
N LEU A 90 -7.76 -11.54 -7.36
CA LEU A 90 -6.47 -10.89 -7.46
C LEU A 90 -5.39 -11.90 -7.02
N PHE A 91 -4.67 -12.42 -8.01
CA PHE A 91 -3.61 -13.41 -7.81
C PHE A 91 -2.24 -12.74 -7.78
N GLY A 92 -1.38 -13.23 -6.89
CA GLY A 92 0.03 -12.89 -6.84
C GLY A 92 0.37 -11.70 -5.96
N LEU A 93 -0.46 -11.32 -4.97
CA LEU A 93 -0.08 -10.24 -4.05
C LEU A 93 1.08 -10.66 -3.14
N HIS A 94 2.03 -9.77 -2.91
CA HIS A 94 3.04 -9.99 -1.88
C HIS A 94 2.49 -9.67 -0.48
N ALA A 95 3.13 -10.21 0.56
CA ALA A 95 2.74 -9.97 1.95
C ALA A 95 2.59 -8.46 2.28
N CYS A 96 3.54 -7.63 1.84
CA CYS A 96 3.49 -6.19 2.05
C CYS A 96 2.26 -5.51 1.39
N ASP A 97 1.74 -6.03 0.28
CA ASP A 97 0.51 -5.52 -0.34
C ASP A 97 -0.73 -5.96 0.44
N ILE A 98 -0.74 -7.18 0.98
CA ILE A 98 -1.81 -7.69 1.86
C ILE A 98 -1.87 -6.87 3.15
N PHE A 99 -0.74 -6.61 3.81
CA PHE A 99 -0.68 -5.64 4.92
C PHE A 99 -1.12 -4.25 4.48
N GLY A 100 -0.81 -3.87 3.24
CA GLY A 100 -1.30 -2.65 2.62
C GLY A 100 -2.82 -2.55 2.66
N LEU A 101 -3.51 -3.62 2.26
CA LEU A 101 -4.96 -3.72 2.31
C LEU A 101 -5.49 -3.77 3.74
N LYS A 102 -4.88 -4.55 4.65
CA LYS A 102 -5.26 -4.56 6.07
C LYS A 102 -5.23 -3.17 6.67
N ILE A 103 -4.19 -2.39 6.37
CA ILE A 103 -4.08 -0.99 6.82
C ILE A 103 -5.22 -0.14 6.24
N LEU A 104 -5.59 -0.33 4.97
CA LEU A 104 -6.73 0.39 4.39
C LEU A 104 -8.06 -0.06 5.00
N ASP A 105 -8.22 -1.35 5.31
CA ASP A 105 -9.40 -1.90 5.98
C ASP A 105 -9.63 -1.17 7.33
N THR A 106 -8.57 -0.89 8.11
CA THR A 106 -8.71 -0.14 9.38
C THR A 106 -9.21 1.30 9.24
N ILE A 107 -9.13 1.88 8.03
CA ILE A 107 -9.54 3.25 7.74
C ILE A 107 -10.94 3.26 7.09
N TYR A 108 -11.18 2.35 6.15
CA TYR A 108 -12.36 2.38 5.31
C TYR A 108 -13.46 1.41 5.76
N LEU A 109 -13.20 0.48 6.68
CA LEU A 109 -14.18 -0.51 7.15
C LEU A 109 -14.44 -0.45 8.65
N ASP A 110 -14.06 0.65 9.29
CA ASP A 110 -14.21 0.82 10.72
C ASP A 110 -15.65 1.20 11.13
N GLU A 111 -15.84 2.09 12.12
CA GLU A 111 -17.15 2.44 12.68
C GLU A 111 -18.14 2.92 11.61
N LEU A 112 -17.66 3.65 10.60
CA LEU A 112 -18.45 4.12 9.47
C LEU A 112 -17.82 3.60 8.16
N PRO A 113 -18.19 2.37 7.73
CA PRO A 113 -17.62 1.79 6.53
C PRO A 113 -17.89 2.63 5.27
N ASP A 114 -16.84 2.89 4.51
CA ASP A 114 -16.94 3.45 3.17
C ASP A 114 -17.60 2.41 2.25
N LYS A 115 -18.85 2.70 1.87
CA LYS A 115 -19.68 1.81 1.05
C LYS A 115 -19.01 1.38 -0.26
N TYR A 116 -18.25 2.26 -0.91
CA TYR A 116 -17.62 1.94 -2.19
C TYR A 116 -16.43 0.99 -2.02
N TYR A 117 -15.60 1.25 -1.00
CA TYR A 117 -14.51 0.37 -0.63
C TYR A 117 -15.03 -1.00 -0.17
N LYS A 118 -16.06 -1.00 0.69
CA LYS A 118 -16.68 -2.20 1.26
C LYS A 118 -17.19 -3.16 0.19
N VAL A 119 -17.98 -2.67 -0.77
CA VAL A 119 -18.52 -3.54 -1.83
C VAL A 119 -17.41 -4.21 -2.64
N ARG A 120 -16.31 -3.50 -2.96
CA ARG A 120 -15.16 -4.11 -3.65
C ARG A 120 -14.40 -5.08 -2.77
N ARG A 121 -14.22 -4.75 -1.49
CA ARG A 121 -13.50 -5.60 -0.54
C ARG A 121 -14.20 -6.93 -0.30
N GLU A 122 -15.53 -6.95 -0.29
CA GLU A 122 -16.37 -8.15 -0.13
C GLU A 122 -16.39 -9.04 -1.39
N LYS A 123 -16.17 -8.45 -2.58
CA LYS A 123 -16.19 -9.17 -3.87
C LYS A 123 -14.81 -9.67 -4.32
N GLY A 124 -13.74 -9.08 -3.80
CA GLY A 124 -12.37 -9.42 -4.16
C GLY A 124 -11.85 -10.64 -3.39
N ILE A 125 -11.44 -11.66 -4.12
CA ILE A 125 -10.70 -12.82 -3.62
C ILE A 125 -9.20 -12.50 -3.72
N ILE A 126 -8.46 -12.68 -2.63
CA ILE A 126 -7.04 -12.32 -2.53
C ILE A 126 -6.20 -13.60 -2.46
N ILE A 127 -5.34 -13.80 -3.46
CA ILE A 127 -4.38 -14.91 -3.48
C ILE A 127 -2.96 -14.33 -3.46
N GLY A 128 -2.25 -14.58 -2.36
CA GLY A 128 -0.89 -14.13 -2.15
C GLY A 128 0.17 -15.07 -2.74
N ILE A 129 1.35 -14.53 -3.00
CA ILE A 129 2.54 -15.27 -3.42
C ILE A 129 3.78 -14.75 -2.70
N SER A 130 4.63 -15.67 -2.24
CA SER A 130 5.96 -15.34 -1.73
C SER A 130 6.80 -14.64 -2.78
N CYS A 131 7.73 -13.79 -2.33
CA CYS A 131 8.67 -13.11 -3.20
C CYS A 131 10.08 -13.10 -2.60
N MET A 132 11.06 -12.84 -3.45
CA MET A 132 12.43 -12.53 -3.03
C MET A 132 12.60 -11.01 -2.97
N PRO A 133 13.11 -10.44 -1.86
CA PRO A 133 13.38 -9.02 -1.76
C PRO A 133 14.54 -8.61 -2.66
N ASP A 134 14.55 -7.35 -3.08
CA ASP A 134 15.73 -6.70 -3.68
C ASP A 134 16.24 -5.58 -2.77
N GLU A 135 17.19 -4.78 -3.26
CA GLU A 135 17.83 -3.69 -2.52
C GLU A 135 16.89 -2.58 -2.02
N TYR A 136 15.68 -2.47 -2.56
CA TYR A 136 14.70 -1.45 -2.17
C TYR A 136 13.74 -1.95 -1.09
N CYS A 137 13.65 -3.26 -0.89
CA CYS A 137 12.75 -3.87 0.08
C CYS A 137 13.30 -3.77 1.50
N PHE A 138 12.46 -3.32 2.43
CA PHE A 138 12.73 -3.26 3.86
C PHE A 138 11.48 -3.65 4.68
N CYS A 139 10.63 -4.51 4.12
CA CYS A 139 9.39 -4.95 4.78
C CYS A 139 9.65 -5.85 6.00
N ASN A 140 10.83 -6.47 6.09
CA ASN A 140 11.29 -7.18 7.28
C ASN A 140 11.48 -6.25 8.47
N LEU A 141 12.03 -5.04 8.26
CA LEU A 141 12.16 -4.00 9.30
C LEU A 141 10.82 -3.43 9.75
N ARG A 142 9.74 -3.75 9.01
CA ARG A 142 8.37 -3.33 9.29
C ARG A 142 7.50 -4.48 9.78
N GLU A 143 8.04 -5.68 9.91
CA GLU A 143 7.30 -6.89 10.30
C GLU A 143 6.08 -7.14 9.39
N THR A 144 6.22 -6.81 8.09
CA THR A 144 5.14 -6.93 7.09
C THR A 144 5.54 -7.81 5.91
N ASP A 145 6.61 -8.58 6.08
CA ASP A 145 7.19 -9.41 5.05
C ASP A 145 6.58 -10.82 5.04
N PHE A 146 5.90 -11.25 6.10
CA PHE A 146 5.18 -12.51 6.18
C PHE A 146 3.70 -12.28 6.56
N ALA A 147 2.76 -12.68 5.70
CA ALA A 147 1.33 -12.50 5.96
C ALA A 147 0.77 -13.70 6.73
N ASP A 148 0.22 -13.47 7.92
CA ASP A 148 -0.48 -14.51 8.69
C ASP A 148 -1.95 -14.66 8.31
N ASP A 149 -2.56 -13.59 7.82
CA ASP A 149 -3.96 -13.49 7.43
C ASP A 149 -4.13 -12.47 6.28
N GLY A 150 -5.39 -12.11 5.96
CA GLY A 150 -5.71 -11.09 4.95
C GLY A 150 -5.73 -11.61 3.51
N PHE A 151 -5.63 -12.92 3.33
CA PHE A 151 -5.69 -13.62 2.05
C PHE A 151 -6.61 -14.83 2.12
N ASP A 152 -7.18 -15.25 0.99
CA ASP A 152 -7.93 -16.49 0.86
C ASP A 152 -6.99 -17.70 0.68
N LEU A 153 -5.96 -17.53 -0.16
CA LEU A 153 -4.86 -18.48 -0.35
C LEU A 153 -3.52 -17.75 -0.36
N PHE A 154 -2.45 -18.39 0.12
CA PHE A 154 -1.09 -17.86 0.01
C PHE A 154 -0.13 -18.95 -0.44
N LEU A 155 0.56 -18.72 -1.56
CA LEU A 155 1.47 -19.67 -2.19
C LEU A 155 2.92 -19.35 -1.81
N HIS A 156 3.60 -20.29 -1.18
CA HIS A 156 5.04 -20.26 -0.94
C HIS A 156 5.75 -21.13 -1.97
N GLU A 157 6.82 -20.61 -2.56
CA GLU A 157 7.56 -21.29 -3.62
C GLU A 157 8.29 -22.53 -3.07
N LEU A 158 8.18 -23.64 -3.80
CA LEU A 158 8.94 -24.87 -3.59
C LEU A 158 9.67 -25.24 -4.91
N PRO A 159 10.73 -26.07 -4.87
CA PRO A 159 11.44 -26.49 -6.09
C PRO A 159 10.54 -27.12 -7.16
N ASP A 160 9.50 -27.84 -6.74
CA ASP A 160 8.59 -28.62 -7.60
C ASP A 160 7.13 -28.12 -7.56
N GLY A 161 6.86 -26.92 -7.04
CA GLY A 161 5.52 -26.37 -6.99
C GLY A 161 5.34 -25.30 -5.93
N TRP A 162 4.22 -25.37 -5.20
CA TRP A 162 3.85 -24.40 -4.19
C TRP A 162 3.30 -25.05 -2.93
N LEU A 163 3.75 -24.60 -1.76
CA LEU A 163 3.05 -24.84 -0.50
C LEU A 163 1.94 -23.79 -0.37
N VAL A 164 0.69 -24.22 -0.29
CA VAL A 164 -0.47 -23.34 -0.26
C VAL A 164 -1.09 -23.33 1.13
N ARG A 165 -1.14 -22.13 1.73
CA ARG A 165 -1.88 -21.86 2.97
C ARG A 165 -3.29 -21.42 2.66
N VAL A 166 -4.28 -22.04 3.29
CA VAL A 166 -5.70 -21.71 3.11
C VAL A 166 -6.18 -20.86 4.29
N GLY A 167 -6.46 -19.57 4.01
CA GLY A 167 -6.70 -18.54 5.03
C GLY A 167 -8.17 -18.29 5.37
N THR A 168 -9.10 -18.53 4.44
CA THR A 168 -10.53 -18.18 4.61
C THR A 168 -11.47 -19.32 4.19
N PRO A 169 -12.76 -19.26 4.58
CA PRO A 169 -13.78 -20.17 4.05
C PRO A 169 -13.91 -20.14 2.52
N THR A 170 -13.66 -18.99 1.87
CA THR A 170 -13.62 -18.90 0.40
C THR A 170 -12.43 -19.66 -0.17
N GLY A 171 -11.24 -19.52 0.43
CA GLY A 171 -10.05 -20.32 0.07
C GLY A 171 -10.30 -21.82 0.19
N HIS A 172 -10.97 -22.26 1.25
CA HIS A 172 -11.36 -23.66 1.43
C HIS A 172 -12.23 -24.16 0.28
N ARG A 173 -13.29 -23.42 -0.10
CA ARG A 173 -14.15 -23.78 -1.22
C ARG A 173 -13.40 -23.84 -2.56
N ILE A 174 -12.45 -22.93 -2.79
CA ILE A 174 -11.60 -22.93 -3.99
C ILE A 174 -10.77 -24.22 -4.05
N VAL A 175 -10.11 -24.60 -2.95
CA VAL A 175 -9.29 -25.81 -2.88
C VAL A 175 -10.13 -27.07 -3.01
N ASP A 176 -11.25 -27.17 -2.29
CA ASP A 176 -12.10 -28.36 -2.28
C ASP A 176 -12.71 -28.65 -3.66
N LYS A 177 -13.16 -27.62 -4.39
CA LYS A 177 -13.66 -27.76 -5.76
C LYS A 177 -12.59 -28.26 -6.73
N ASN A 178 -11.32 -28.01 -6.42
CA ASN A 178 -10.17 -28.29 -7.27
C ASN A 178 -9.23 -29.34 -6.65
N ILE A 179 -9.71 -30.18 -5.73
CA ILE A 179 -8.88 -31.07 -4.91
C ILE A 179 -7.92 -31.95 -5.71
N LYS A 180 -8.31 -32.34 -6.93
CA LYS A 180 -7.49 -33.17 -7.84
C LYS A 180 -6.23 -32.47 -8.37
N LEU A 181 -6.14 -31.14 -8.24
CA LEU A 181 -4.96 -30.36 -8.60
C LEU A 181 -3.96 -30.26 -7.45
N PHE A 182 -4.36 -30.64 -6.24
CA PHE A 182 -3.58 -30.50 -5.03
C PHE A 182 -3.19 -31.85 -4.44
N GLU A 183 -2.09 -31.84 -3.71
CA GLU A 183 -1.55 -32.98 -2.98
C GLU A 183 -1.43 -32.67 -1.49
N GLU A 184 -1.23 -33.72 -0.68
CA GLU A 184 -0.86 -33.54 0.71
C GLU A 184 0.58 -33.02 0.83
N VAL A 185 0.82 -32.17 1.83
CA VAL A 185 2.16 -31.62 2.08
C VAL A 185 3.04 -32.71 2.70
N SER A 186 4.17 -33.00 2.06
CA SER A 186 5.16 -33.97 2.55
C SER A 186 6.14 -33.33 3.53
N THR A 187 6.94 -34.15 4.23
CA THR A 187 8.02 -33.66 5.09
C THR A 187 9.08 -32.89 4.30
N GLU A 188 9.34 -33.30 3.06
CA GLU A 188 10.31 -32.64 2.18
C GLU A 188 9.84 -31.22 1.81
N ASP A 189 8.55 -31.03 1.54
CA ASP A 189 7.97 -29.71 1.26
C ASP A 189 8.14 -28.75 2.45
N ILE A 190 8.04 -29.26 3.69
CA ILE A 190 8.25 -28.48 4.91
C ILE A 190 9.73 -28.06 5.04
N CYS A 191 10.66 -28.96 4.71
CA CYS A 191 12.10 -28.65 4.67
C CYS A 191 12.41 -27.56 3.63
N ASN A 192 11.87 -27.71 2.41
CA ASN A 192 12.02 -26.75 1.32
C ASN A 192 11.43 -25.37 1.67
N PHE A 193 10.25 -25.36 2.29
CA PHE A 193 9.64 -24.12 2.80
C PHE A 193 10.54 -23.41 3.82
N ARG A 194 11.09 -24.16 4.79
CA ARG A 194 12.02 -23.61 5.79
C ARG A 194 13.28 -23.04 5.14
N GLU A 195 13.84 -23.74 4.16
CA GLU A 195 15.02 -23.28 3.43
C GLU A 195 14.73 -21.99 2.65
N PHE A 196 13.59 -21.93 1.96
CA PHE A 196 13.15 -20.74 1.24
C PHE A 196 13.01 -19.53 2.17
N GLU A 197 12.31 -19.66 3.29
CA GLU A 197 12.13 -18.55 4.24
C GLU A 197 13.46 -18.10 4.88
N ASN A 198 14.35 -19.04 5.20
CA ASN A 198 15.70 -18.71 5.68
C ASN A 198 16.54 -17.97 4.63
N LYS A 199 16.49 -18.42 3.37
CA LYS A 199 17.16 -17.77 2.24
C LYS A 199 16.62 -16.36 2.02
N ARG A 200 15.29 -16.20 2.05
CA ARG A 200 14.57 -14.94 1.89
C ARG A 200 14.91 -13.96 3.01
N SER A 201 14.92 -14.40 4.27
CA SER A 201 15.33 -13.58 5.42
C SER A 201 16.75 -13.02 5.27
N LYS A 202 17.70 -13.85 4.80
CA LYS A 202 19.09 -13.43 4.53
C LYS A 202 19.24 -12.52 3.30
N ALA A 203 18.27 -12.51 2.38
CA ALA A 203 18.32 -11.72 1.15
C ALA A 203 17.96 -10.24 1.37
N PHE A 204 17.32 -9.90 2.49
CA PHE A 204 17.13 -8.50 2.85
C PHE A 204 18.47 -7.80 3.07
N LYS A 205 18.57 -6.54 2.63
CA LYS A 205 19.81 -5.75 2.76
C LYS A 205 20.09 -5.31 4.20
N TYR A 206 19.04 -5.14 4.98
CA TYR A 206 19.04 -4.49 6.28
C TYR A 206 18.33 -5.36 7.31
N HIS A 207 18.83 -5.40 8.54
CA HIS A 207 18.29 -6.23 9.63
C HIS A 207 18.25 -5.49 10.98
N GLU A 208 18.21 -4.16 10.96
CA GLU A 208 18.21 -3.36 12.19
C GLU A 208 16.84 -3.34 12.89
N ASP A 209 16.85 -3.04 14.19
CA ASP A 209 15.62 -2.79 14.95
C ASP A 209 15.14 -1.34 14.76
N TRP A 210 13.89 -1.18 14.34
CA TRP A 210 13.25 0.12 14.07
C TRP A 210 12.23 0.52 15.15
N SER A 211 12.23 -0.15 16.31
CA SER A 211 11.28 0.09 17.40
C SER A 211 11.28 1.53 17.92
N ASN A 212 12.42 2.22 17.90
CA ASN A 212 12.56 3.60 18.37
C ASN A 212 12.44 4.66 17.26
N LEU A 213 12.29 4.27 16.00
CA LEU A 213 12.32 5.17 14.84
C LEU A 213 11.31 6.32 14.94
N ARG A 214 10.12 6.05 15.50
CA ARG A 214 9.08 7.07 15.67
C ARG A 214 9.57 8.21 16.58
N TYR A 215 10.16 7.87 17.72
CA TYR A 215 10.66 8.86 18.67
C TYR A 215 11.80 9.68 18.06
N LEU A 216 12.69 9.02 17.31
CA LEU A 216 13.78 9.71 16.61
C LEU A 216 13.26 10.68 15.55
N LEU A 217 12.24 10.30 14.77
CA LEU A 217 11.61 11.21 13.81
C LEU A 217 10.96 12.44 14.47
N GLU A 218 10.44 12.30 15.69
CA GLU A 218 9.87 13.40 16.47
C GLU A 218 10.94 14.30 17.09
N LEU A 219 12.09 13.75 17.49
CA LEU A 219 13.22 14.50 18.05
C LEU A 219 14.07 15.19 16.97
N GLU A 220 14.22 14.57 15.79
CA GLU A 220 15.08 15.01 14.69
C GLU A 220 14.30 15.82 13.63
N MET A 221 13.32 16.64 14.05
CA MET A 221 12.54 17.46 13.10
C MET A 221 13.39 18.54 12.41
N GLU A 222 14.45 19.01 13.05
CA GLU A 222 15.35 20.03 12.50
C GLU A 222 16.59 19.46 11.80
N HIS A 223 16.65 18.13 11.62
CA HIS A 223 17.80 17.48 10.98
C HIS A 223 18.06 18.04 9.56
N PRO A 224 19.31 18.42 9.21
CA PRO A 224 19.67 19.04 7.91
C PRO A 224 19.19 18.27 6.67
N MET A 225 19.19 16.93 6.74
CA MET A 225 18.63 16.03 5.72
C MET A 225 17.25 16.48 5.20
N TRP A 226 16.37 17.02 6.05
CA TRP A 226 15.04 17.46 5.60
C TRP A 226 15.10 18.57 4.56
N GLU A 227 16.02 19.53 4.72
CA GLU A 227 16.21 20.62 3.76
C GLU A 227 16.79 20.08 2.46
N GLU A 228 17.86 19.29 2.56
CA GLU A 228 18.59 18.71 1.42
C GLU A 228 17.68 17.84 0.54
N GLN A 229 16.92 16.93 1.17
CA GLN A 229 16.06 16.00 0.46
C GLN A 229 14.79 16.68 -0.06
N ALA A 230 14.26 17.66 0.66
CA ALA A 230 13.15 18.47 0.16
C ALA A 230 13.56 19.31 -1.06
N ALA A 231 14.79 19.82 -1.10
CA ALA A 231 15.30 20.63 -2.22
C ALA A 231 15.23 19.86 -3.55
N ILE A 232 15.67 18.60 -3.57
CA ILE A 232 15.62 17.73 -4.78
C ILE A 232 14.23 17.15 -5.06
N CYS A 233 13.33 17.14 -4.08
CA CYS A 233 11.98 16.62 -4.27
C CYS A 233 11.22 17.45 -5.31
N LEU A 234 10.60 16.77 -6.28
CA LEU A 234 9.75 17.39 -7.30
C LEU A 234 8.33 17.68 -6.81
N ALA A 235 7.96 17.24 -5.59
CA ALA A 235 6.60 17.31 -5.06
C ALA A 235 5.52 16.71 -6.00
N CYS A 236 5.89 15.75 -6.85
CA CYS A 236 5.03 15.19 -7.89
C CYS A 236 3.96 14.21 -7.38
N GLY A 237 4.03 13.78 -6.12
CA GLY A 237 3.08 12.84 -5.51
C GLY A 237 3.23 11.37 -5.92
N ASN A 238 4.27 10.99 -6.68
CA ASN A 238 4.47 9.60 -7.10
C ASN A 238 4.62 8.61 -5.92
N CYS A 239 5.16 9.07 -4.78
CA CYS A 239 5.25 8.26 -3.57
C CYS A 239 3.87 7.96 -2.94
N ASN A 240 2.81 8.67 -3.33
CA ASN A 240 1.43 8.43 -2.88
C ASN A 240 0.70 7.46 -3.81
N THR A 241 0.88 7.61 -5.12
CA THR A 241 0.25 6.75 -6.14
C THR A 241 0.77 5.32 -6.05
N THR A 242 2.08 5.14 -5.88
CA THR A 242 2.75 3.84 -5.81
C THR A 242 2.68 3.16 -4.43
N CYS A 243 2.23 3.88 -3.40
CA CYS A 243 2.21 3.35 -2.03
C CYS A 243 0.91 2.59 -1.72
N PRO A 244 0.98 1.31 -1.29
CA PRO A 244 -0.20 0.48 -1.06
C PRO A 244 -1.06 0.97 0.11
N THR A 245 -0.48 1.69 1.08
CA THR A 245 -1.19 2.20 2.26
C THR A 245 -1.61 3.67 2.14
N CYS A 246 -1.37 4.31 0.99
CA CYS A 246 -1.78 5.70 0.78
C CYS A 246 -3.27 5.81 0.54
N ARG A 247 -3.89 6.70 1.31
CA ARG A 247 -5.33 6.93 1.45
C ARG A 247 -5.74 8.39 1.24
N CYS A 248 -4.84 9.21 0.71
CA CYS A 248 -5.12 10.61 0.39
C CYS A 248 -6.04 10.66 -0.84
N TYR A 249 -7.11 11.43 -0.73
CA TYR A 249 -7.99 11.77 -1.85
C TYR A 249 -8.48 13.20 -1.73
N GLU A 250 -8.98 13.70 -2.84
CA GLU A 250 -9.79 14.90 -2.91
C GLU A 250 -11.17 14.55 -3.49
N VAL A 251 -12.10 15.47 -3.33
CA VAL A 251 -13.46 15.35 -3.84
C VAL A 251 -13.75 16.57 -4.69
N GLN A 252 -14.16 16.34 -5.94
CA GLN A 252 -14.42 17.39 -6.90
C GLN A 252 -15.79 17.21 -7.57
N ASP A 253 -16.50 18.31 -7.79
CA ASP A 253 -17.68 18.34 -8.64
C ASP A 253 -17.27 18.54 -10.11
N ILE A 254 -17.70 17.62 -10.97
CA ILE A 254 -17.52 17.68 -12.42
C ILE A 254 -18.85 18.08 -13.02
N VAL A 255 -18.92 19.29 -13.57
CA VAL A 255 -20.13 19.88 -14.16
C VAL A 255 -20.18 19.56 -15.64
N ASN A 256 -21.33 19.07 -16.12
CA ASN A 256 -21.57 18.81 -17.54
C ASN A 256 -21.72 20.13 -18.32
N LEU A 257 -21.58 20.07 -19.64
CA LEU A 257 -21.67 21.25 -20.52
C LEU A 257 -23.02 21.98 -20.44
N ASP A 258 -24.08 21.32 -19.98
CA ASP A 258 -25.39 21.94 -19.78
C ASP A 258 -25.43 22.94 -18.60
N GLY A 259 -24.41 22.92 -17.73
CA GLY A 259 -24.29 23.78 -16.54
C GLY A 259 -25.26 23.44 -15.40
N ASN A 260 -26.06 22.37 -15.54
CA ASN A 260 -27.13 22.00 -14.60
C ASN A 260 -26.94 20.62 -14.00
N THR A 261 -26.35 19.70 -14.75
CA THR A 261 -26.07 18.34 -14.32
C THR A 261 -24.59 18.14 -14.11
N GLY A 262 -24.25 17.16 -13.29
CA GLY A 262 -22.87 16.82 -13.02
C GLY A 262 -22.77 15.62 -12.10
N TYR A 263 -21.54 15.33 -11.69
CA TYR A 263 -21.30 14.29 -10.72
C TYR A 263 -20.16 14.69 -9.79
N ARG A 264 -20.24 14.23 -8.55
CA ARG A 264 -19.14 14.33 -7.59
C ARG A 264 -18.27 13.11 -7.71
N GLU A 265 -16.97 13.30 -7.92
CA GLU A 265 -15.99 12.22 -7.87
C GLU A 265 -15.04 12.37 -6.69
N ARG A 266 -14.64 11.22 -6.15
CA ARG A 266 -13.44 11.06 -5.34
C ARG A 266 -12.30 10.65 -6.25
N ARG A 267 -11.14 11.29 -6.13
CA ARG A 267 -9.93 10.87 -6.84
C ARG A 267 -8.72 10.83 -5.93
N TRP A 268 -7.78 9.94 -6.24
CA TRP A 268 -6.52 9.89 -5.51
C TRP A 268 -5.82 11.25 -5.55
N ASP A 269 -5.35 11.66 -4.39
CA ASP A 269 -4.61 12.89 -4.20
C ASP A 269 -3.33 12.59 -3.43
N SER A 270 -2.48 13.59 -3.27
CA SER A 270 -1.18 13.45 -2.66
C SER A 270 -0.91 14.58 -1.69
N CYS A 271 -0.52 14.21 -0.47
CA CYS A 271 -0.03 15.16 0.53
C CYS A 271 1.24 15.93 0.12
N GLN A 272 1.86 15.58 -1.02
CA GLN A 272 2.95 16.35 -1.62
C GLN A 272 2.47 17.55 -2.44
N LEU A 273 1.22 17.53 -2.92
CA LEU A 273 0.64 18.62 -3.70
C LEU A 273 0.25 19.78 -2.77
N ARG A 274 0.51 21.01 -3.22
CA ARG A 274 0.16 22.22 -2.44
C ARG A 274 -1.35 22.33 -2.24
N SER A 275 -2.14 21.95 -3.25
CA SER A 275 -3.60 21.98 -3.21
C SER A 275 -4.20 21.09 -2.12
N HIS A 276 -3.56 19.96 -1.80
CA HIS A 276 -4.07 19.00 -0.80
C HIS A 276 -4.22 19.63 0.60
N GLY A 277 -3.35 20.57 0.96
CA GLY A 277 -3.38 21.26 2.25
C GLY A 277 -4.15 22.59 2.24
N LEU A 278 -4.69 23.00 1.09
CA LEU A 278 -5.36 24.29 0.92
C LEU A 278 -6.81 24.21 1.43
N VAL A 279 -7.19 25.14 2.29
CA VAL A 279 -8.56 25.27 2.82
C VAL A 279 -9.16 26.63 2.49
N ALA A 280 -10.43 26.83 2.83
CA ALA A 280 -11.15 28.09 2.64
C ALA A 280 -10.35 29.28 3.21
N GLY A 281 -10.39 30.43 2.54
CA GLY A 281 -9.60 31.61 2.90
C GLY A 281 -8.14 31.57 2.45
N ASN A 282 -7.77 30.66 1.53
CA ASN A 282 -6.40 30.51 1.01
C ASN A 282 -5.36 30.12 2.10
N HIS A 283 -5.83 29.59 3.24
CA HIS A 283 -4.96 29.05 4.28
C HIS A 283 -4.40 27.68 3.88
N ASN A 284 -3.17 27.39 4.27
CA ASN A 284 -2.55 26.10 4.03
C ASN A 284 -1.74 25.66 5.24
N PHE A 285 -2.06 24.48 5.79
CA PHE A 285 -1.37 23.95 6.98
C PHE A 285 0.04 23.45 6.68
N ARG A 286 0.39 23.22 5.41
CA ARG A 286 1.71 22.76 4.94
C ARG A 286 2.11 23.49 3.66
N PRO A 287 2.34 24.81 3.73
CA PRO A 287 2.53 25.64 2.54
C PRO A 287 3.87 25.36 1.84
N THR A 288 4.90 24.94 2.58
CA THR A 288 6.26 24.71 2.06
C THR A 288 6.45 23.27 1.56
N LYS A 289 7.35 23.10 0.58
CA LYS A 289 7.72 21.76 0.08
C LYS A 289 8.34 20.89 1.17
N LYS A 290 9.19 21.46 2.02
CA LYS A 290 9.79 20.79 3.19
C LYS A 290 8.74 20.22 4.15
N SER A 291 7.76 21.03 4.56
CA SER A 291 6.71 20.56 5.49
C SER A 291 5.89 19.40 4.92
N ARG A 292 5.59 19.41 3.61
CA ARG A 292 4.91 18.29 2.93
C ARG A 292 5.81 17.06 2.79
N PHE A 293 7.09 17.26 2.51
CA PHE A 293 8.09 16.18 2.46
C PHE A 293 8.22 15.49 3.82
N MET A 294 8.44 16.22 4.90
CA MET A 294 8.50 15.69 6.27
C MET A 294 7.21 14.97 6.66
N ASN A 295 6.05 15.54 6.34
CA ASN A 295 4.76 14.93 6.63
C ASN A 295 4.61 13.51 6.05
N ARG A 296 5.22 13.21 4.90
CA ARG A 296 5.22 11.86 4.34
C ARG A 296 5.93 10.86 5.25
N TYR A 297 7.08 11.24 5.82
CA TYR A 297 7.85 10.40 6.72
C TYR A 297 7.12 10.23 8.05
N LEU A 298 6.66 11.32 8.66
CA LEU A 298 5.93 11.28 9.93
C LEU A 298 4.63 10.44 9.80
N CYS A 299 3.81 10.70 8.78
CA CYS A 299 2.55 9.99 8.59
C CYS A 299 2.76 8.48 8.34
N LYS A 300 3.78 8.10 7.55
CA LYS A 300 4.05 6.69 7.27
C LYS A 300 4.71 5.94 8.41
N ASN A 301 5.32 6.65 9.35
CA ASN A 301 5.89 6.08 10.57
C ASN A 301 4.97 6.25 11.79
N SER A 302 3.80 6.88 11.61
CA SER A 302 2.77 6.88 12.63
C SER A 302 2.24 5.46 12.85
N TYR A 303 1.76 5.21 14.06
CA TYR A 303 1.31 3.90 14.50
C TYR A 303 -0.15 3.65 14.11
N ASN A 304 -0.43 2.46 13.58
CA ASN A 304 -1.78 1.94 13.40
C ASN A 304 -2.12 1.08 14.62
N GLU A 305 -2.90 1.63 15.54
CA GLU A 305 -3.20 1.00 16.84
C GLU A 305 -3.91 -0.35 16.70
N LYS A 306 -4.76 -0.53 15.68
CA LYS A 306 -5.53 -1.77 15.51
C LYS A 306 -4.71 -2.94 15.03
N LEU A 307 -3.73 -2.67 14.17
CA LEU A 307 -2.84 -3.69 13.62
C LEU A 307 -1.53 -3.81 14.40
N GLY A 308 -1.24 -2.87 15.28
CA GLY A 308 -0.03 -2.84 16.06
C GLY A 308 1.25 -2.52 15.27
N ILE A 309 1.14 -1.95 14.06
CA ILE A 309 2.26 -1.71 13.13
C ILE A 309 2.28 -0.27 12.60
N SER A 310 3.38 0.14 11.97
CA SER A 310 3.44 1.44 11.28
C SER A 310 2.61 1.46 9.98
N TYR A 311 2.20 2.64 9.50
CA TYR A 311 1.54 2.77 8.19
C TYR A 311 2.44 2.43 6.98
N CYS A 312 3.74 2.22 7.17
CA CYS A 312 4.68 1.81 6.13
C CYS A 312 4.89 0.30 6.16
N VAL A 313 4.67 -0.36 5.02
CA VAL A 313 4.86 -1.81 4.83
C VAL A 313 6.21 -2.17 4.19
N GLY A 314 7.14 -1.22 4.09
CA GLY A 314 8.51 -1.48 3.60
C GLY A 314 8.66 -1.99 2.16
N CYS A 315 7.64 -1.85 1.30
CA CYS A 315 7.65 -2.39 -0.08
C CYS A 315 8.64 -1.73 -1.07
N GLY A 316 9.35 -0.66 -0.68
CA GLY A 316 10.36 0.01 -1.51
C GLY A 316 9.85 0.80 -2.73
N ARG A 317 8.56 0.69 -3.10
CA ARG A 317 8.00 1.33 -4.33
C ARG A 317 8.25 2.83 -4.42
N CYS A 318 8.12 3.55 -3.30
CA CYS A 318 8.32 5.01 -3.29
C CYS A 318 9.76 5.43 -3.57
N THR A 319 10.75 4.57 -3.27
CA THR A 319 12.16 4.79 -3.62
C THR A 319 12.41 4.39 -5.06
N TYR A 320 12.01 3.17 -5.43
CA TYR A 320 12.26 2.61 -6.77
C TYR A 320 11.70 3.48 -7.90
N PHE A 321 10.47 4.00 -7.73
CA PHE A 321 9.83 4.84 -8.73
C PHE A 321 10.10 6.35 -8.53
N CYS A 322 10.99 6.76 -7.63
CA CYS A 322 11.22 8.19 -7.40
C CYS A 322 12.02 8.80 -8.56
N PRO A 323 11.45 9.76 -9.33
CA PRO A 323 12.20 10.40 -10.42
C PRO A 323 13.36 11.27 -9.92
N ALA A 324 13.34 11.69 -8.66
CA ALA A 324 14.40 12.48 -8.03
C ALA A 324 15.47 11.61 -7.32
N GLY A 325 15.36 10.28 -7.37
CA GLY A 325 16.32 9.39 -6.70
C GLY A 325 16.28 9.40 -5.17
N ILE A 326 15.19 9.89 -4.57
CA ILE A 326 15.04 9.95 -3.10
C ILE A 326 14.86 8.54 -2.54
N SER A 327 15.71 8.16 -1.60
CA SER A 327 15.61 6.88 -0.89
C SER A 327 14.90 7.03 0.45
N PHE A 328 13.69 6.48 0.53
CA PHE A 328 12.88 6.52 1.75
C PHE A 328 13.56 5.76 2.90
N VAL A 329 14.10 4.56 2.63
CA VAL A 329 14.80 3.74 3.62
C VAL A 329 16.11 4.39 4.07
N LYS A 330 16.89 4.96 3.15
CA LYS A 330 18.15 5.63 3.51
C LYS A 330 17.90 6.82 4.42
N ASN A 331 16.92 7.67 4.08
CA ASN A 331 16.61 8.85 4.89
C ASN A 331 16.14 8.48 6.31
N LEU A 332 15.38 7.39 6.47
CA LEU A 332 15.04 6.89 7.81
C LEU A 332 16.27 6.41 8.57
N ARG A 333 17.18 5.70 7.90
CA ARG A 333 18.45 5.24 8.48
C ARG A 333 19.36 6.40 8.86
N THR A 334 19.37 7.50 8.10
CA THR A 334 20.06 8.75 8.46
C THR A 334 19.52 9.31 9.77
N ILE A 335 18.19 9.46 9.91
CA ILE A 335 17.56 9.91 11.15
C ILE A 335 17.87 8.97 12.34
N MET A 336 18.07 7.68 12.07
CA MET A 336 18.48 6.70 13.08
C MET A 336 19.97 6.72 13.44
N GLY A 337 20.79 7.57 12.80
CA GLY A 337 22.24 7.60 12.98
C GLY A 337 22.97 6.36 12.41
N LEU A 338 22.33 5.63 11.49
CA LEU A 338 22.89 4.42 10.87
C LEU A 338 23.70 4.71 9.60
N GLU A 339 23.47 5.86 8.97
CA GLU A 339 24.25 6.33 7.81
C GLU A 339 25.34 7.34 8.21
N GLU A 340 25.13 8.08 9.31
CA GLU A 340 26.02 9.11 9.82
C GLU A 340 26.29 8.87 11.32
N LYS A 341 27.57 8.71 11.70
CA LYS A 341 27.98 8.39 13.08
C LYS A 341 28.13 9.60 14.01
N SER A 342 27.84 10.80 13.52
CA SER A 342 27.94 12.05 14.28
C SER A 342 26.55 12.61 14.51
N CYS A 343 26.21 12.96 15.75
CA CYS A 343 25.09 13.87 15.99
C CYS A 343 25.29 15.13 15.15
N PRO A 344 24.24 15.68 14.51
CA PRO A 344 24.34 16.95 13.80
C PRO A 344 24.97 17.99 14.72
N SER A 345 26.01 18.66 14.25
CA SER A 345 26.64 19.76 14.96
C SER A 345 25.65 20.91 15.08
N GLU A 346 25.28 21.25 16.33
CA GLU A 346 24.50 22.42 16.75
C GLU A 346 23.03 22.45 16.28
N ILE A 347 22.15 21.91 17.13
CA ILE A 347 20.77 22.41 17.21
C ILE A 347 20.90 23.81 17.80
N SER A 348 20.45 24.83 17.06
CA SER A 348 20.33 26.21 17.53
C SER A 348 19.77 26.23 18.95
N GLU A 349 20.33 27.07 19.82
CA GLU A 349 19.86 27.31 21.20
C GLU A 349 18.40 27.77 21.23
N GLU A 350 17.46 26.86 21.04
CA GLU A 350 16.04 26.96 21.36
C GLU A 350 15.39 25.64 20.95
N ILE A 351 15.33 24.69 21.89
CA ILE A 351 14.36 23.59 21.81
C ILE A 351 12.98 24.27 21.77
N PRO A 352 12.18 24.15 20.69
CA PRO A 352 10.86 24.76 20.68
C PRO A 352 10.03 24.09 21.77
N LYS A 353 9.66 24.86 22.81
CA LYS A 353 8.69 24.45 23.84
C LYS A 353 7.27 24.34 23.29
N ARG A 354 7.08 23.71 22.13
CA ARG A 354 5.77 23.43 21.54
C ARG A 354 5.66 21.95 21.25
N GLY A 355 5.62 21.18 22.33
CA GLY A 355 4.80 19.98 22.33
C GLY A 355 3.37 20.35 21.94
N PHE A 356 2.69 19.45 21.24
CA PHE A 356 1.31 19.58 20.79
C PHE A 356 0.41 20.31 21.80
N ALA A 357 0.08 21.58 21.50
CA ALA A 357 -1.04 22.30 22.07
C ALA A 357 -1.39 23.47 21.13
N TYR A 358 -2.60 23.41 20.59
CA TYR A 358 -3.47 24.51 20.17
C TYR A 358 -2.79 25.81 19.68
N ALA A 359 -3.03 26.17 18.42
CA ALA A 359 -2.81 27.53 17.94
C ALA A 359 -3.61 28.52 18.82
N THR A 360 -2.91 29.24 19.70
CA THR A 360 -3.47 30.26 20.59
C THR A 360 -3.40 31.67 20.00
N GLU A 361 -3.42 31.82 18.68
CA GLU A 361 -3.57 33.13 18.04
C GLU A 361 -4.61 33.04 16.89
N ILE A 362 -5.82 32.63 17.27
CA ILE A 362 -7.05 33.15 16.67
C ILE A 362 -7.77 33.88 17.79
N ARG A 363 -7.28 35.07 18.11
CA ARG A 363 -8.11 36.13 18.67
C ARG A 363 -7.93 37.31 17.75
N GLY A 364 -8.96 37.57 16.95
CA GLY A 364 -9.17 38.90 16.43
C GLY A 364 -9.43 39.80 17.64
N GLU A 365 -8.59 40.81 17.79
CA GLU A 365 -8.87 42.06 18.47
C GLU A 365 -7.81 43.05 17.97
N ASP A 366 -8.32 44.14 17.40
CA ASP A 366 -7.70 45.45 17.17
C ASP A 366 -7.35 45.87 15.73
N ILE A 367 -8.37 46.53 15.15
CA ILE A 367 -8.38 47.71 14.24
C ILE A 367 -8.04 47.48 12.76
#